data_AF-A0A1F7FLA1-F1
#
_entry.id   AF-A0A1F7FLA1-F1
#
_cell.length_a   1.000
_cell.length_b   1.000
_cell.length_c   1.000
_cell.angle_alpha   90.00
_cell.angle_beta   90.00
_cell.angle_gamma   90.00
#
_symmetry.space_group_name_H-M   'P 1'
#
loop_
_entity.id
_entity.type
_entity.pdbx_description
1 polymer ?
#
loop_
_entity_poly.entity_id
_entity_poly.type
_entity_poly.pdbx_seq_one_letter_code
_entity_poly.pdbx_strand_id
1 'polypeptide(L)'
;MISRLIAVCAALFFAQGCSHTKAVIFDANGLEKEVVDVTTSRGKSIEVLDGLAFRTIPLKRINDLNISSRETKSHDGELYYLAEIWLTDGSKVQTYLLPDGRRSGAYVNVNTLLLAKTPNGAYQIQIKDVKKVQFVRAH
;
A
#
# COMPACT_ATOMS: atom_id res chain seq x y z
N MET A 1 -13.59 61.75 8.64
CA MET A 1 -12.75 60.75 9.36
C MET A 1 -13.57 59.48 9.44
N ILE A 2 -13.40 58.55 8.48
CA ILE A 2 -12.62 57.28 8.59
C ILE A 2 -13.18 56.44 9.75
N SER A 3 -13.77 55.25 9.59
CA SER A 3 -13.41 54.14 8.70
C SER A 3 -14.60 53.20 8.52
N ARG A 4 -14.79 52.67 7.30
CA ARG A 4 -15.69 51.53 7.03
C ARG A 4 -14.97 50.26 7.48
N LEU A 5 -15.61 49.45 8.33
CA LEU A 5 -15.17 48.07 8.58
C LEU A 5 -15.26 47.28 7.27
N ILE A 6 -14.11 46.94 6.70
CA ILE A 6 -14.01 45.90 5.68
C ILE A 6 -13.82 44.59 6.44
N ALA A 7 -14.85 43.75 6.47
CA ALA A 7 -14.73 42.37 6.91
C ALA A 7 -13.99 41.59 5.80
N VAL A 8 -12.66 41.58 5.87
CA VAL A 8 -11.83 40.71 5.03
C VAL A 8 -11.81 39.31 5.65
N CYS A 9 -12.51 38.41 4.97
CA CYS A 9 -11.99 37.12 4.53
C CYS A 9 -10.99 36.40 5.44
N ALA A 10 -11.46 35.34 6.10
CA ALA A 10 -10.64 34.16 6.36
C ALA A 10 -11.55 32.94 6.29
N ALA A 11 -12.06 32.64 5.09
CA ALA A 11 -12.47 31.28 4.78
C ALA A 11 -11.19 30.43 4.78
N LEU A 12 -10.84 29.90 5.96
CA LEU A 12 -9.93 28.77 6.10
C LEU A 12 -10.58 27.59 5.37
N PHE A 13 -10.40 27.54 4.06
CA PHE A 13 -10.48 26.30 3.31
C PHE A 13 -9.34 25.44 3.86
N PHE A 14 -9.68 24.59 4.84
CA PHE A 14 -8.96 23.36 5.07
C PHE A 14 -9.05 22.57 3.76
N ALA A 15 -8.11 22.83 2.84
CA ALA A 15 -7.73 21.86 1.84
C ALA A 15 -7.09 20.69 2.61
N GLN A 16 -7.93 19.87 3.26
CA GLN A 16 -7.58 18.49 3.52
C GLN A 16 -7.48 17.86 2.14
N GLY A 17 -6.31 18.00 1.53
CA GLY A 17 -5.99 17.37 0.27
C GLY A 17 -6.28 15.89 0.44
N CYS A 18 -7.31 15.39 -0.24
CA CYS A 18 -7.50 13.97 -0.41
C CYS A 18 -6.23 13.46 -1.07
N SER A 19 -5.33 12.89 -0.27
CA SER A 19 -4.12 12.24 -0.77
C SER A 19 -4.59 11.00 -1.53
N HIS A 20 -4.83 11.17 -2.82
CA HIS A 20 -5.16 10.09 -3.73
C HIS A 20 -3.94 9.18 -3.88
N THR A 21 -4.06 7.92 -3.46
CA THR A 21 -3.03 6.92 -3.70
C THR A 21 -3.17 6.41 -5.12
N LYS A 22 -2.22 6.74 -6.00
CA LYS A 22 -2.17 6.23 -7.38
C LYS A 22 -1.24 5.03 -7.46
N ALA A 23 -1.54 4.06 -8.31
CA ALA A 23 -0.65 2.93 -8.54
C ALA A 23 -0.86 2.30 -9.93
N VAL A 24 0.12 1.50 -10.35
CA VAL A 24 -0.02 0.51 -11.41
C VAL A 24 0.01 -0.87 -10.74
N ILE A 25 -1.05 -1.66 -10.94
CA ILE A 25 -1.16 -3.04 -10.45
C ILE A 25 -0.86 -3.98 -11.60
N PHE A 26 0.05 -4.91 -11.37
CA PHE A 26 0.38 -6.01 -12.27
C PHE A 26 -0.26 -7.27 -11.70
N ASP A 27 -1.21 -7.86 -12.41
CA ASP A 27 -1.82 -9.12 -11.99
C ASP A 27 -0.85 -10.31 -12.15
N ALA A 28 -1.28 -11.49 -11.73
CA ALA A 28 -0.49 -12.72 -11.82
C ALA A 28 -0.08 -13.09 -13.26
N ASN A 29 -0.84 -12.64 -14.26
CA ASN A 29 -0.54 -12.83 -15.69
C ASN A 29 0.37 -11.72 -16.25
N GLY A 30 0.67 -10.69 -15.46
CA GLY A 30 1.45 -9.53 -15.86
C GLY A 30 0.64 -8.45 -16.57
N LEU A 31 -0.70 -8.51 -16.56
CA LEU A 31 -1.53 -7.44 -17.10
C LEU A 31 -1.50 -6.24 -16.16
N GLU A 32 -1.35 -5.06 -16.75
CA GLU A 32 -1.24 -3.80 -16.04
C GLU A 32 -2.61 -3.13 -15.88
N LYS A 33 -2.82 -2.53 -14.71
CA LYS A 33 -3.98 -1.69 -14.42
C LYS A 33 -3.55 -0.43 -13.68
N GLU A 34 -3.73 0.71 -14.33
CA GLU A 34 -3.63 2.00 -13.67
C GLU A 34 -4.85 2.24 -12.79
N VAL A 35 -4.60 2.62 -11.54
CA VAL A 35 -5.63 2.80 -10.52
C VAL A 35 -5.35 4.02 -9.65
N VAL A 36 -6.43 4.56 -9.08
CA VAL A 36 -6.41 5.65 -8.10
C VAL A 36 -7.21 5.27 -6.86
N ASP A 37 -7.03 6.01 -5.76
CA ASP A 37 -7.70 5.74 -4.47
C ASP A 37 -7.45 4.33 -3.93
N VAL A 38 -6.23 3.82 -4.09
CA VAL A 38 -5.90 2.47 -3.63
C VAL A 38 -6.03 2.36 -2.11
N THR A 39 -6.83 1.39 -1.66
CA THR A 39 -6.97 0.93 -0.27
C THR A 39 -6.91 -0.59 -0.21
N THR A 40 -6.90 -1.15 1.00
CA THR A 40 -7.07 -2.58 1.24
C THR A 40 -8.42 -2.84 1.93
N SER A 41 -8.85 -4.11 2.00
CA SER A 41 -9.97 -4.52 2.87
C SER A 41 -9.74 -4.23 4.36
N ARG A 42 -8.49 -3.90 4.76
CA ARG A 42 -8.11 -3.50 6.12
C ARG A 42 -7.82 -2.00 6.26
N GLY A 43 -8.16 -1.18 5.25
CA GLY A 43 -8.00 0.28 5.28
C GLY A 43 -6.87 0.82 4.40
N LYS A 44 -6.25 1.94 4.77
CA LYS A 44 -5.21 2.61 3.95
C LYS A 44 -3.79 2.08 4.21
N SER A 45 -3.69 0.80 4.53
CA SER A 45 -2.45 0.12 4.91
C SER A 45 -2.46 -1.33 4.49
N ILE A 46 -1.26 -1.91 4.39
CA ILE A 46 -1.07 -3.36 4.26
C ILE A 46 -0.52 -3.92 5.56
N GLU A 47 -1.02 -5.09 5.95
CA GLU A 47 -0.50 -5.86 7.07
C GLU A 47 0.59 -6.81 6.58
N VAL A 48 1.70 -6.85 7.29
CA VAL A 48 2.89 -7.61 6.93
C VAL A 48 3.27 -8.47 8.13
N LEU A 49 3.35 -9.79 7.91
CA LEU A 49 4.00 -10.71 8.82
C LEU A 49 5.49 -10.68 8.52
N ASP A 50 6.25 -10.08 9.41
CA ASP A 50 7.70 -10.02 9.34
C ASP A 50 8.30 -10.91 10.43
N GLY A 51 8.79 -12.07 10.02
CA GLY A 51 9.26 -13.09 10.93
C GLY A 51 8.14 -13.61 11.84
N LEU A 52 8.07 -13.17 13.09
CA LEU A 52 6.98 -13.49 14.04
C LEU A 52 6.12 -12.28 14.44
N ALA A 53 6.42 -11.08 13.92
CA ALA A 53 5.72 -9.87 14.29
C ALA A 53 4.84 -9.35 13.14
N PHE A 54 3.66 -8.86 13.48
CA PHE A 54 2.81 -8.12 12.55
C PHE A 54 3.20 -6.65 12.51
N ARG A 55 3.25 -6.08 11.31
CA ARG A 55 3.47 -4.66 11.07
C ARG A 55 2.40 -4.13 10.13
N THR A 56 1.89 -2.95 10.42
CA THR A 56 0.96 -2.25 9.52
C THR A 56 1.72 -1.14 8.80
N ILE A 57 1.81 -1.24 7.48
CA ILE A 57 2.53 -0.27 6.64
C ILE A 57 1.51 0.58 5.86
N PRO A 58 1.47 1.91 6.08
CA PRO A 58 0.60 2.79 5.30
C PRO A 58 0.93 2.71 3.80
N LEU A 59 -0.07 2.58 2.94
CA LEU A 59 0.15 2.45 1.49
C LEU A 59 0.92 3.65 0.91
N LYS A 60 0.68 4.85 1.45
CA LYS A 60 1.42 6.07 1.06
C LYS A 60 2.93 6.04 1.35
N ARG A 61 3.40 5.08 2.17
CA ARG A 61 4.81 4.88 2.48
C ARG A 61 5.46 3.81 1.63
N ILE A 62 4.69 3.12 0.77
CA ILE A 62 5.18 2.05 -0.09
C ILE A 62 5.44 2.64 -1.48
N ASN A 63 6.60 2.31 -2.04
CA ASN A 63 6.96 2.61 -3.42
C ASN A 63 6.64 1.42 -4.33
N ASP A 64 7.15 0.24 -3.96
CA ASP A 64 6.91 -1.01 -4.67
C ASP A 64 6.54 -2.12 -3.70
N LEU A 65 5.57 -2.93 -4.09
CA LEU A 65 5.20 -4.19 -3.44
C LEU A 65 5.28 -5.28 -4.49
N ASN A 66 6.30 -6.15 -4.41
CA ASN A 66 6.42 -7.33 -5.26
C ASN A 66 5.99 -8.56 -4.47
N ILE A 67 5.17 -9.42 -5.06
CA ILE A 67 4.57 -10.58 -4.37
C ILE A 67 5.02 -11.86 -5.08
N SER A 68 5.46 -12.84 -4.29
CA SER A 68 5.94 -14.14 -4.78
C SER A 68 5.09 -15.26 -4.18
N SER A 69 4.33 -15.95 -5.04
CA SER A 69 3.58 -17.16 -4.66
C SER A 69 4.46 -18.40 -4.49
N ARG A 70 5.76 -18.32 -4.84
CA ARG A 70 6.71 -19.44 -4.72
C ARG A 70 7.12 -19.73 -3.29
N GLU A 71 7.05 -18.71 -2.43
CA GLU A 71 7.41 -18.81 -1.03
C GLU A 71 6.20 -18.42 -0.19
N THR A 72 5.70 -19.38 0.57
CA THR A 72 4.49 -19.20 1.36
C THR A 72 4.76 -19.49 2.83
N LYS A 73 3.91 -18.90 3.68
CA LYS A 73 3.92 -19.14 5.11
C LYS A 73 2.47 -19.22 5.60
N SER A 74 2.20 -20.18 6.47
CA SER A 74 0.94 -20.24 7.20
C SER A 74 1.12 -19.66 8.60
N HIS A 75 0.19 -18.83 9.04
CA HIS A 75 0.13 -18.28 10.38
C HIS A 75 -1.32 -18.14 10.80
N ASP A 76 -1.68 -18.69 11.97
CA ASP A 76 -3.06 -18.70 12.50
C ASP A 76 -4.13 -19.18 11.51
N GLY A 77 -3.78 -20.19 10.71
CA GLY A 77 -4.68 -20.77 9.69
C GLY A 77 -4.84 -19.94 8.41
N GLU A 78 -4.18 -18.78 8.32
CA GLU A 78 -4.15 -17.95 7.12
C GLU A 78 -2.87 -18.18 6.30
N LEU A 79 -2.98 -18.01 4.98
CA LEU A 79 -1.88 -18.14 4.04
C LEU A 79 -1.29 -16.77 3.70
N TYR A 80 0.03 -16.71 3.66
CA TYR A 80 0.78 -15.51 3.31
C TYR A 80 1.80 -15.81 2.22
N TYR A 81 1.98 -14.85 1.31
CA TYR A 81 3.01 -14.89 0.26
C TYR A 81 4.17 -13.99 0.64
N LEU A 82 5.39 -14.42 0.28
CA LEU A 82 6.57 -13.58 0.42
C LEU A 82 6.38 -12.30 -0.39
N ALA A 83 6.70 -11.17 0.23
CA ALA A 83 6.65 -9.86 -0.37
C ALA A 83 7.98 -9.12 -0.23
N GLU A 84 8.40 -8.48 -1.32
CA GLU A 84 9.45 -7.48 -1.27
C GLU A 84 8.80 -6.09 -1.28
N ILE A 85 8.93 -5.38 -0.17
CA ILE A 85 8.31 -4.08 0.03
C ILE A 85 9.40 -3.01 0.09
N TRP A 86 9.40 -2.12 -0.89
CA TRP A 86 10.27 -0.96 -0.93
C TRP A 86 9.50 0.26 -0.44
N LEU A 87 10.06 0.97 0.53
CA LEU A 87 9.46 2.15 1.12
C LEU A 87 9.86 3.41 0.34
N THR A 88 9.11 4.48 0.55
CA THR A 88 9.31 5.74 -0.16
C THR A 88 10.62 6.45 0.17
N ASP A 89 11.26 6.09 1.29
CA ASP A 89 12.60 6.53 1.71
C ASP A 89 13.74 5.70 1.09
N GLY A 90 13.42 4.72 0.25
CA GLY A 90 14.38 3.83 -0.39
C GLY A 90 14.78 2.62 0.46
N SER A 91 14.33 2.53 1.71
CA SER A 91 14.57 1.35 2.54
C SER A 91 13.67 0.18 2.12
N LYS A 92 14.16 -1.05 2.34
CA LYS A 92 13.39 -2.28 2.14
C LYS A 92 12.85 -2.75 3.49
N VAL A 93 11.62 -3.25 3.51
CA VAL A 93 11.09 -4.00 4.65
C VAL A 93 11.80 -5.35 4.69
N GLN A 94 12.92 -5.39 5.40
CA GLN A 94 13.68 -6.58 5.76
C GLN A 94 14.25 -6.33 7.13
N THR A 95 14.08 -7.28 8.03
CA THR A 95 13.82 -6.79 9.37
C THR A 95 14.60 -7.43 10.48
N TYR A 96 15.27 -8.54 10.26
CA TYR A 96 16.37 -8.95 11.13
C TYR A 96 17.12 -10.16 10.55
N LEU A 97 18.35 -10.33 11.03
CA LEU A 97 19.08 -11.59 10.87
C LEU A 97 18.46 -12.62 11.81
N LEU A 98 18.05 -13.76 11.27
CA LEU A 98 17.72 -14.94 12.06
C LEU A 98 19.00 -15.52 12.67
N PRO A 99 18.91 -16.30 13.77
CA PRO A 99 20.07 -16.94 14.40
C PRO A 99 20.89 -17.84 13.45
N ASP A 100 20.27 -18.31 12.37
CA ASP A 100 20.88 -19.15 11.33
C ASP A 100 21.56 -18.34 10.19
N GLY A 101 21.63 -17.01 10.31
CA GLY A 101 22.23 -16.11 9.33
C GLY A 101 21.33 -15.75 8.15
N ARG A 102 20.11 -16.31 8.05
CA ARG A 102 19.12 -15.92 7.04
C ARG A 102 18.49 -14.58 7.41
N ARG A 103 17.95 -13.85 6.44
CA ARG A 103 17.13 -12.65 6.70
C ARG A 103 15.66 -13.03 6.83
N SER A 104 14.93 -12.40 7.75
CA SER A 104 13.47 -12.56 7.82
C SER A 104 12.84 -12.06 6.52
N GLY A 105 11.92 -12.86 5.97
CA GLY A 105 11.04 -12.43 4.88
C GLY A 105 9.88 -11.61 5.42
N ALA A 106 9.42 -10.65 4.63
CA ALA A 106 8.15 -9.98 4.83
C ALA A 106 7.07 -10.76 4.07
N TYR A 107 5.95 -11.05 4.71
CA TYR A 107 4.88 -11.84 4.12
C TYR A 107 3.56 -11.07 4.19
N VAL A 108 2.75 -11.15 3.14
CA VAL A 108 1.44 -10.47 3.05
C VAL A 108 0.32 -11.49 2.93
N ASN A 109 -0.80 -11.23 3.61
CA ASN A 109 -1.94 -12.13 3.62
C ASN A 109 -2.60 -12.17 2.22
N VAL A 110 -2.74 -13.38 1.68
CA VAL A 110 -3.20 -13.60 0.29
C VAL A 110 -4.67 -13.23 0.07
N ASN A 111 -5.47 -13.22 1.16
CA ASN A 111 -6.89 -12.89 1.15
C ASN A 111 -7.15 -11.39 1.28
N THR A 112 -6.10 -10.57 1.47
CA THR A 112 -6.24 -9.12 1.44
C THR A 112 -6.74 -8.69 0.06
N LEU A 113 -7.81 -7.89 0.02
CA LEU A 113 -8.31 -7.28 -1.20
C LEU A 113 -7.66 -5.91 -1.38
N LEU A 114 -7.12 -5.63 -2.56
CA LEU A 114 -6.86 -4.27 -3.02
C LEU A 114 -8.15 -3.73 -3.65
N LEU A 115 -8.55 -2.54 -3.20
CA LEU A 115 -9.72 -1.82 -3.69
C LEU A 115 -9.23 -0.50 -4.28
N ALA A 116 -9.70 -0.13 -5.46
CA ALA A 116 -9.29 1.09 -6.13
C ALA A 116 -10.34 1.56 -7.14
N LYS A 117 -10.05 2.66 -7.83
CA LYS A 117 -10.85 3.19 -8.94
C LYS A 117 -10.05 3.21 -10.23
N THR A 118 -10.73 2.99 -11.33
CA THR A 118 -10.27 3.14 -12.72
C THR A 118 -11.17 4.15 -13.43
N PRO A 119 -10.82 4.63 -14.64
CA PRO A 119 -11.71 5.45 -15.45
C PRO A 119 -13.09 4.80 -15.70
N ASN A 120 -13.15 3.47 -15.67
CA ASN A 120 -14.35 2.68 -15.97
C ASN A 120 -15.13 2.25 -14.72
N GLY A 121 -14.73 2.70 -13.52
CA GLY A 121 -15.41 2.39 -12.26
C GLY A 121 -14.52 1.73 -11.20
N ALA A 122 -15.13 0.99 -10.29
CA ALA A 122 -14.42 0.32 -9.19
C ALA A 122 -13.55 -0.84 -9.71
N TYR A 123 -12.39 -1.03 -9.08
CA TYR A 123 -11.48 -2.13 -9.33
C TYR A 123 -11.14 -2.84 -8.02
N GLN A 124 -11.15 -4.17 -8.06
CA GLN A 124 -10.83 -5.00 -6.91
C GLN A 124 -10.01 -6.22 -7.35
N ILE A 125 -9.01 -6.59 -6.54
CA ILE A 125 -8.16 -7.76 -6.80
C ILE A 125 -7.64 -8.32 -5.47
N GLN A 126 -7.57 -9.65 -5.34
CA GLN A 126 -6.95 -10.29 -4.17
C GLN A 126 -5.44 -10.29 -4.31
N ILE A 127 -4.70 -10.14 -3.20
CA ILE A 127 -3.24 -10.18 -3.18
C ILE A 127 -2.68 -11.46 -3.82
N LYS A 128 -3.37 -12.60 -3.70
CA LYS A 128 -2.97 -13.85 -4.35
C LYS A 128 -2.86 -13.76 -5.88
N ASP A 129 -3.61 -12.85 -6.49
CA ASP A 129 -3.70 -12.63 -7.93
C ASP A 129 -2.86 -11.42 -8.38
N VAL A 130 -2.08 -10.83 -7.47
CA VAL A 130 -1.20 -9.68 -7.74
C VAL A 130 0.25 -10.14 -7.78
N LYS A 131 0.97 -9.74 -8.83
CA LYS A 131 2.43 -9.93 -8.94
C LYS A 131 3.19 -8.73 -8.41
N LYS A 132 2.74 -7.52 -8.72
CA LYS A 132 3.39 -6.26 -8.33
C LYS A 132 2.37 -5.13 -8.16
N VAL A 133 2.62 -4.25 -7.21
CA VAL A 133 2.00 -2.92 -7.13
C VAL A 133 3.10 -1.87 -7.11
N GLN A 134 3.03 -0.92 -8.04
CA GLN A 134 3.95 0.22 -8.12
C GLN A 134 3.17 1.50 -7.84
N PHE A 135 3.44 2.12 -6.70
CA PHE A 135 2.76 3.36 -6.29
C PHE A 135 3.36 4.57 -7.02
N VAL A 136 2.48 5.40 -7.57
CA VAL A 136 2.85 6.61 -8.31
C VAL A 136 2.70 7.81 -7.39
N ARG A 137 3.76 8.63 -7.29
CA ARG A 137 3.73 9.84 -6.47
C ARG A 137 3.01 10.97 -7.22
N ALA A 138 2.15 11.68 -6.51
CA ALA A 138 1.76 13.02 -6.93
C ALA A 138 2.92 13.95 -6.53
N HIS A 139 3.52 14.62 -7.52
CA HIS A 139 4.49 15.69 -7.30
C HIS A 139 3.79 16.97 -6.82
#